data_AF-A0A934C4N7-F1
#
_entry.id   AF-A0A934C4N7-F1
#
_cell.length_a   1.000
_cell.length_b   1.000
_cell.length_c   1.000
_cell.angle_alpha   90.00
_cell.angle_beta   90.00
_cell.angle_gamma   90.00
#
_symmetry.space_group_name_H-M   'P 1'
#
loop_
_entity.id
_entity.type
_entity.pdbx_description
1 polymer ?
#
loop_
_entity_poly.entity_id
_entity_poly.type
_entity_poly.pdbx_seq_one_letter_code
_entity_poly.pdbx_strand_id
1 'polypeptide(L)'
;MGQSVLIVPLGSKPQLATLALDCLQEMQERPTILILLHASKTRPETQTALDAIQADLPQSHPNVHIQAIELQEEGNALTDITSPQEIQVAFRAIYAQVRTAKLDDKKVHMLIAGGRRTLTVFGMAVAQMLFDDEDRLWYLASHSALEASGRLHAEEGEWARLIQIPVISWGRLSPAFDSLRDVTDPFEAARRLERLRLREQWDAARIFLLTKVSAAERDVLDLLARDGLTQAEIAERLSLSPRTVEGHLRSVYRKAADHWVLPDVHQAQLVRLLSSFYHWSR
;
A
#
# COMPACT_ATOMS: atom_id res chain seq x y z
N MET A 1 20.07 -15.17 6.44
CA MET A 1 19.63 -13.78 6.67
C MET A 1 19.16 -13.27 5.33
N GLY A 2 17.86 -12.95 5.21
CA GLY A 2 17.32 -12.40 3.96
C GLY A 2 18.02 -11.08 3.62
N GLN A 3 18.33 -10.86 2.35
CA GLN A 3 18.88 -9.59 1.90
C GLN A 3 17.79 -8.52 2.02
N SER A 4 18.14 -7.33 2.47
CA SER A 4 17.22 -6.19 2.47
C SER A 4 17.75 -5.03 1.64
N VAL A 5 16.83 -4.20 1.15
CA VAL A 5 17.11 -3.04 0.32
C VAL A 5 16.50 -1.79 0.96
N LEU A 6 17.23 -0.68 0.88
CA LEU A 6 16.69 0.65 1.18
C LEU A 6 16.44 1.40 -0.13
N ILE A 7 15.20 1.83 -0.36
CA ILE A 7 14.80 2.61 -1.54
C ILE A 7 14.51 4.05 -1.09
N VAL A 8 15.20 5.01 -1.70
CA VAL A 8 15.10 6.43 -1.34
C VAL A 8 14.87 7.29 -2.58
N PRO A 9 13.73 7.99 -2.69
CA PRO A 9 13.56 9.07 -3.65
C PRO A 9 14.52 10.23 -3.31
N LEU A 10 15.53 10.44 -4.15
CA LEU A 10 16.57 11.44 -3.95
C LEU A 10 16.15 12.79 -4.54
N GLY A 11 16.10 13.81 -3.69
CA GLY A 11 16.00 15.21 -4.07
C GLY A 11 17.35 15.93 -3.97
N SER A 12 17.34 17.13 -3.39
CA SER A 12 18.55 17.93 -3.14
C SER A 12 19.24 17.62 -1.80
N LYS A 13 18.61 16.81 -0.94
CA LYS A 13 19.09 16.51 0.42
C LYS A 13 19.67 15.09 0.49
N PRO A 14 20.99 14.90 0.33
CA PRO A 14 21.61 13.56 0.39
C PRO A 14 21.50 12.91 1.77
N GLN A 15 21.49 13.73 2.83
CA GLN A 15 21.46 13.27 4.22
C GLN A 15 20.30 12.34 4.57
N LEU A 16 19.20 12.38 3.81
CA LEU A 16 18.04 11.53 4.10
C LEU A 16 18.36 10.05 3.89
N ALA A 17 19.22 9.73 2.92
CA ALA A 17 19.62 8.35 2.65
C ALA A 17 20.57 7.83 3.74
N THR A 18 21.58 8.61 4.11
CA THR A 18 22.58 8.24 5.12
C THR A 18 21.98 8.17 6.52
N LEU A 19 21.19 9.17 6.93
CA LEU A 19 20.51 9.15 8.24
C LEU A 19 19.52 7.98 8.37
N ALA A 20 18.88 7.56 7.27
CA ALA A 20 18.03 6.38 7.29
C ALA A 20 18.82 5.08 7.43
N LEU A 21 20.00 4.97 6.80
CA LEU A 21 20.90 3.84 7.03
C LEU A 21 21.38 3.80 8.48
N ASP A 22 21.74 4.95 9.06
CA ASP A 22 22.14 5.04 10.47
C ASP A 22 21.03 4.54 11.40
N CYS A 23 19.80 5.04 11.19
CA CYS A 23 18.64 4.62 11.99
C CYS A 23 18.33 3.12 11.81
N LEU A 24 18.42 2.58 10.58
CA LEU A 24 18.20 1.15 10.36
C LEU A 24 19.26 0.31 11.07
N GLN A 25 20.52 0.73 11.03
CA GLN A 25 21.61 0.06 11.72
C GLN A 25 21.40 0.03 13.24
N GLU A 26 20.95 1.14 13.84
CA GLU A 26 20.55 1.21 15.25
C GLU A 26 19.41 0.22 15.59
N MET A 27 18.47 0.05 14.65
CA MET A 27 17.37 -0.93 14.74
C MET A 27 17.81 -2.37 14.41
N GLN A 28 19.11 -2.62 14.20
CA GLN A 28 19.67 -3.91 13.79
C GLN A 28 19.21 -4.41 12.39
N GLU A 29 18.66 -3.51 11.58
CA GLU A 29 18.32 -3.75 10.18
C GLU A 29 19.52 -3.33 9.31
N ARG A 30 20.01 -4.23 8.46
CA ARG A 30 21.23 -3.98 7.65
C ARG A 30 20.97 -4.23 6.17
N PRO A 31 20.36 -3.27 5.45
CA PRO A 31 20.23 -3.37 4.01
C PRO A 31 21.60 -3.50 3.36
N THR A 32 21.70 -4.33 2.32
CA THR A 32 22.94 -4.54 1.55
C THR A 32 22.95 -3.70 0.28
N ILE A 33 21.81 -3.13 -0.10
CA ILE A 33 21.62 -2.33 -1.31
C ILE A 33 20.90 -1.04 -0.93
N LEU A 34 21.42 0.09 -1.39
CA LEU A 34 20.77 1.39 -1.38
C LEU A 34 20.39 1.78 -2.81
N ILE A 35 19.08 1.85 -3.08
CA ILE A 35 18.54 2.32 -4.36
C ILE A 35 18.15 3.79 -4.23
N LEU A 36 18.79 4.65 -5.02
CA LEU A 36 18.52 6.08 -5.09
C LEU A 36 17.75 6.39 -6.37
N LEU A 37 16.50 6.84 -6.24
CA LEU A 37 15.65 7.21 -7.37
C LEU A 37 15.70 8.71 -7.61
N HIS A 38 16.11 9.17 -8.80
CA HIS A 38 16.26 10.60 -9.09
C HIS A 38 15.81 10.97 -10.51
N ALA A 39 15.37 12.21 -10.72
CA ALA A 39 14.83 12.65 -12.02
C ALA A 39 15.91 12.76 -13.11
N SER A 40 16.91 13.63 -12.93
CA SER A 40 18.02 13.79 -13.89
C SER A 40 19.32 14.18 -13.19
N LYS A 41 20.44 13.60 -13.62
CA LYS A 41 21.80 13.99 -13.20
C LYS A 41 22.23 15.34 -13.75
N THR A 42 21.55 15.88 -14.78
CA THR A 42 21.87 17.21 -15.33
C THR A 42 21.55 18.34 -14.36
N ARG A 43 20.84 18.06 -13.26
CA ARG A 43 20.60 19.02 -12.18
C ARG A 43 21.77 19.01 -11.21
N PRO A 44 22.46 20.15 -11.02
CA PRO A 44 23.64 20.21 -10.14
C PRO A 44 23.36 19.72 -8.72
N GLU A 45 22.18 20.03 -8.16
CA GLU A 45 21.79 19.59 -6.81
C GLU A 45 21.73 18.06 -6.67
N THR A 46 21.18 17.37 -7.66
CA THR A 46 21.07 15.91 -7.66
C THR A 46 22.44 15.27 -7.85
N GLN A 47 23.26 15.83 -8.74
CA GLN A 47 24.63 15.35 -8.94
C GLN A 47 25.47 15.51 -7.66
N THR A 48 25.47 16.70 -7.05
CA THR A 48 26.17 16.95 -5.78
C THR A 48 25.70 16.01 -4.67
N ALA A 49 24.40 15.75 -4.59
CA ALA A 49 23.84 14.81 -3.61
C ALA A 49 24.32 13.38 -3.85
N LEU A 50 24.34 12.92 -5.10
CA LEU A 50 24.87 11.59 -5.46
C LEU A 50 26.36 11.47 -5.15
N ASP A 51 27.15 12.46 -5.53
CA ASP A 51 28.60 12.48 -5.31
C ASP A 51 28.92 12.45 -3.80
N ALA A 52 28.17 13.21 -2.99
CA ALA A 52 28.31 13.21 -1.54
C ALA A 52 28.04 11.83 -0.92
N ILE A 53 26.96 11.15 -1.34
CA ILE A 53 26.62 9.80 -0.85
C ILE A 53 27.67 8.78 -1.31
N GLN A 54 28.14 8.88 -2.56
CA GLN A 54 29.15 7.96 -3.10
C GLN A 54 30.51 8.09 -2.41
N ALA A 55 30.90 9.30 -2.00
CA ALA A 55 32.13 9.53 -1.25
C ALA A 55 32.05 9.03 0.19
N ASP A 56 30.87 9.12 0.81
CA ASP A 56 30.64 8.81 2.23
C ASP A 56 30.42 7.31 2.50
N LEU A 57 29.55 6.64 1.74
CA LEU A 57 29.11 5.27 2.09
C LEU A 57 30.23 4.22 2.22
N PRO A 58 31.32 4.24 1.43
CA PRO A 58 32.40 3.28 1.63
C PRO A 58 33.02 3.34 3.04
N GLN A 59 32.91 4.49 3.72
CA GLN A 59 33.42 4.70 5.07
C GLN A 59 32.35 4.45 6.13
N SER A 60 31.14 5.00 5.95
CA SER A 60 30.06 4.92 6.93
C SER A 60 29.33 3.57 6.91
N HIS A 61 29.10 3.00 5.72
CA HIS A 61 28.31 1.78 5.51
C HIS A 61 28.97 0.85 4.46
N PRO A 62 30.13 0.25 4.76
CA PRO A 62 30.98 -0.44 3.77
C PRO A 62 30.34 -1.65 3.08
N ASN A 63 29.29 -2.23 3.66
CA ASN A 63 28.59 -3.39 3.09
C ASN A 63 27.39 -3.01 2.20
N VAL A 64 27.11 -1.72 2.04
CA VAL A 64 25.97 -1.21 1.27
C VAL A 64 26.42 -0.87 -0.15
N HIS A 65 25.78 -1.49 -1.14
CA HIS A 65 26.01 -1.19 -2.55
C HIS A 65 25.03 -0.14 -3.05
N ILE A 66 25.53 0.92 -3.67
CA ILE A 66 24.69 2.00 -4.22
C ILE A 66 24.22 1.64 -5.62
N GLN A 67 22.93 1.82 -5.88
CA GLN A 67 22.31 1.77 -7.20
C GLN A 67 21.55 3.07 -7.45
N ALA A 68 22.08 3.94 -8.31
CA ALA A 68 21.41 5.17 -8.71
C ALA A 68 20.55 4.91 -9.96
N ILE A 69 19.24 5.05 -9.82
CA ILE A 69 18.24 4.86 -10.88
C ILE A 69 17.73 6.22 -11.33
N GLU A 70 18.04 6.56 -12.57
CA GLU A 70 17.54 7.77 -13.22
C GLU A 70 16.15 7.53 -13.80
N LEU A 71 15.23 8.46 -13.56
CA LEU A 71 13.90 8.41 -14.18
C LEU A 71 14.03 8.84 -15.63
N GLN A 72 13.75 7.92 -16.55
CA GLN A 72 13.91 8.15 -17.99
C GLN A 72 12.62 7.86 -18.75
N GLU A 73 12.33 8.71 -19.74
CA GLU A 73 11.28 8.52 -20.75
C GLU A 73 11.95 8.37 -22.12
N GLU A 74 11.73 7.23 -22.79
CA GLU A 74 12.30 6.96 -24.12
C GLU A 74 13.83 7.17 -24.22
N GLY A 75 14.56 6.95 -23.12
CA GLY A 75 16.01 7.13 -23.02
C GLY A 75 16.45 8.55 -22.64
N ASN A 76 15.52 9.49 -22.45
CA ASN A 76 15.80 10.84 -21.99
C ASN A 76 15.48 10.98 -20.49
N ALA A 77 16.41 11.54 -19.72
CA ALA A 77 16.21 11.79 -18.29
C ALA A 77 15.12 12.85 -18.04
N LEU A 78 14.29 12.62 -17.03
CA LEU A 78 13.26 13.57 -16.64
C LEU A 78 13.88 14.80 -15.98
N THR A 79 13.63 15.98 -16.53
CA THR A 79 14.04 17.25 -15.91
C THR A 79 13.16 17.58 -14.70
N ASP A 80 11.87 17.31 -14.82
CA ASP A 80 10.83 17.55 -13.83
C ASP A 80 9.72 16.47 -13.91
N ILE A 81 8.84 16.43 -12.91
CA ILE A 81 7.62 15.63 -12.82
C ILE A 81 6.44 16.60 -12.64
N THR A 82 5.99 17.16 -13.75
CA THR A 82 4.90 18.14 -13.86
C THR A 82 3.80 17.70 -14.82
N SER A 83 4.10 16.83 -15.79
CA SER A 83 3.13 16.31 -16.76
C SER A 83 2.55 14.94 -16.34
N PRO A 84 1.36 14.57 -16.84
CA PRO A 84 0.80 13.23 -16.64
C PRO A 84 1.72 12.10 -17.13
N GLN A 85 2.49 12.32 -18.20
CA GLN A 85 3.43 11.36 -18.77
C GLN A 85 4.62 11.13 -17.82
N GLU A 86 5.24 12.22 -17.35
CA GLU A 86 6.35 12.17 -16.40
C GLU A 86 5.94 11.48 -15.09
N ILE A 87 4.70 11.70 -14.66
CA ILE A 87 4.07 11.01 -13.52
C ILE A 87 4.04 9.50 -13.74
N GLN A 88 3.62 9.04 -14.92
CA GLN A 88 3.54 7.60 -15.22
C GLN A 88 4.94 6.97 -15.21
N VAL A 89 5.94 7.66 -15.76
CA VAL A 89 7.34 7.22 -15.77
C VAL A 89 7.86 7.08 -14.34
N ALA A 90 7.67 8.09 -13.49
CA ALA A 90 8.09 8.07 -12.10
C ALA A 90 7.42 6.92 -11.32
N PHE A 91 6.11 6.72 -11.52
CA PHE A 91 5.37 5.66 -10.84
C PHE A 91 5.84 4.27 -11.26
N ARG A 92 6.04 4.05 -12.58
CA ARG A 92 6.60 2.80 -13.12
C ARG A 92 7.99 2.50 -12.58
N ALA A 93 8.85 3.50 -12.48
CA ALA A 93 10.19 3.32 -11.95
C ALA A 93 10.18 2.89 -10.48
N ILE A 94 9.43 3.56 -9.61
CA ILE A 94 9.29 3.17 -8.19
C ILE A 94 8.74 1.74 -8.09
N TYR A 95 7.66 1.46 -8.83
CA TYR A 95 7.02 0.15 -8.84
C TYR A 95 7.99 -0.95 -9.29
N ALA A 96 8.78 -0.71 -10.34
CA ALA A 96 9.76 -1.66 -10.85
C ALA A 96 10.85 -2.00 -9.84
N GLN A 97 11.34 -1.02 -9.07
CA GLN A 97 12.37 -1.26 -8.04
C GLN A 97 11.83 -2.10 -6.89
N VAL A 98 10.64 -1.77 -6.37
CA VAL A 98 10.00 -2.56 -5.32
C VAL A 98 9.68 -3.96 -5.83
N ARG A 99 9.07 -4.09 -7.01
CA ARG A 99 8.75 -5.40 -7.61
C ARG A 99 9.98 -6.27 -7.79
N THR A 100 11.08 -5.70 -8.30
CA THR A 100 12.35 -6.45 -8.47
C THR A 100 12.86 -6.95 -7.13
N ALA A 101 12.87 -6.11 -6.11
CA ALA A 101 13.25 -6.52 -4.77
C ALA A 101 12.36 -7.64 -4.23
N LYS A 102 11.04 -7.54 -4.40
CA LYS A 102 10.09 -8.59 -3.99
C LYS A 102 10.27 -9.90 -4.75
N LEU A 103 10.57 -9.84 -6.06
CA LEU A 103 10.86 -11.04 -6.87
C LEU A 103 12.16 -11.74 -6.46
N ASP A 104 13.12 -10.97 -5.94
CA ASP A 104 14.38 -11.46 -5.39
C ASP A 104 14.25 -11.93 -3.92
N ASP A 105 13.03 -11.99 -3.37
CA ASP A 105 12.74 -12.33 -1.97
C ASP A 105 13.49 -11.42 -0.97
N LYS A 106 13.62 -10.14 -1.33
CA LYS A 106 14.26 -9.12 -0.49
C LYS A 106 13.22 -8.37 0.32
N LYS A 107 13.58 -8.10 1.56
CA LYS A 107 12.86 -7.16 2.44
C LYS A 107 13.09 -5.73 1.98
N VAL A 108 12.02 -4.96 1.84
CA VAL A 108 12.05 -3.59 1.34
C VAL A 108 11.86 -2.59 2.49
N HIS A 109 12.84 -1.73 2.68
CA HIS A 109 12.71 -0.49 3.42
C HIS A 109 12.57 0.65 2.42
N MET A 110 11.55 1.49 2.52
CA MET A 110 11.37 2.62 1.62
C MET A 110 11.14 3.92 2.40
N LEU A 111 11.89 4.96 2.04
CA LEU A 111 11.61 6.31 2.52
C LEU A 111 10.56 7.00 1.66
N ILE A 112 9.65 7.72 2.32
CA ILE A 112 8.66 8.60 1.64
C ILE A 112 9.02 10.08 1.73
N ALA A 113 10.15 10.39 2.36
CA ALA A 113 10.66 11.75 2.57
C ALA A 113 11.79 12.08 1.60
N GLY A 114 11.86 13.34 1.14
CA GLY A 114 13.07 13.88 0.50
C GLY A 114 13.00 14.28 -0.96
N GLY A 115 11.90 14.00 -1.65
CA GLY A 115 11.72 14.31 -3.05
C GLY A 115 10.55 15.26 -3.33
N ARG A 116 10.15 15.32 -4.60
CA ARG A 116 8.90 15.99 -4.99
C ARG A 116 7.72 15.29 -4.33
N ARG A 117 6.76 16.06 -3.82
CA ARG A 117 5.56 15.55 -3.12
C ARG A 117 4.82 14.46 -3.90
N THR A 118 4.84 14.52 -5.22
CA THR A 118 4.22 13.51 -6.10
C THR A 118 4.87 12.13 -5.94
N LEU A 119 6.19 12.04 -5.76
CA LEU A 119 6.91 10.77 -5.54
C LEU A 119 6.52 10.10 -4.22
N THR A 120 6.24 10.90 -3.19
CA THR A 120 5.73 10.41 -1.90
C THR A 120 4.39 9.66 -2.09
N VAL A 121 3.48 10.21 -2.90
CA VAL A 121 2.18 9.58 -3.19
C VAL A 121 2.36 8.26 -3.94
N PHE A 122 3.25 8.21 -4.93
CA PHE A 122 3.53 6.97 -5.65
C PHE A 122 4.23 5.94 -4.75
N GLY A 123 5.15 6.35 -3.90
CA GLY A 123 5.78 5.46 -2.92
C GLY A 123 4.74 4.81 -1.99
N MET A 124 3.79 5.59 -1.48
CA MET A 124 2.67 5.06 -0.70
C MET A 124 1.82 4.07 -1.50
N ALA A 125 1.45 4.42 -2.74
CA ALA A 125 0.64 3.55 -3.59
C ALA A 125 1.35 2.22 -3.89
N VAL A 126 2.65 2.26 -4.25
CA VAL A 126 3.45 1.05 -4.48
C VAL A 126 3.56 0.22 -3.20
N ALA A 127 3.79 0.85 -2.05
CA ALA A 127 3.86 0.15 -0.77
C ALA A 127 2.54 -0.60 -0.49
N GLN A 128 1.39 0.05 -0.66
CA GLN A 128 0.09 -0.61 -0.49
C GLN A 128 -0.10 -1.80 -1.44
N MET A 129 0.41 -1.71 -2.67
CA MET A 129 0.26 -2.77 -3.67
C MET A 129 1.18 -3.98 -3.44
N LEU A 130 2.43 -3.75 -3.05
CA LEU A 130 3.49 -4.76 -3.12
C LEU A 130 4.10 -5.14 -1.76
N PHE A 131 3.89 -4.36 -0.70
CA PHE A 131 4.51 -4.67 0.59
C PHE A 131 3.86 -5.87 1.27
N ASP A 132 4.67 -6.66 1.95
CA ASP A 132 4.25 -7.71 2.88
C ASP A 132 4.57 -7.34 4.35
N ASP A 133 4.63 -8.35 5.21
CA ASP A 133 4.80 -8.20 6.66
C ASP A 133 6.21 -7.83 7.10
N GLU A 134 7.20 -8.03 6.24
CA GLU A 134 8.58 -7.69 6.53
C GLU A 134 8.92 -6.30 6.02
N ASP A 135 8.24 -5.84 4.97
CA ASP A 135 8.50 -4.54 4.37
C ASP A 135 8.09 -3.37 5.26
N ARG A 136 8.80 -2.24 5.13
CA ARG A 136 8.59 -1.06 5.97
C ARG A 136 8.63 0.22 5.15
N LEU A 137 7.58 1.02 5.32
CA LEU A 137 7.50 2.38 4.79
C LEU A 137 7.88 3.36 5.89
N TRP A 138 8.82 4.25 5.61
CA TRP A 138 9.43 5.12 6.59
C TRP A 138 9.26 6.60 6.25
N TYR A 139 8.97 7.38 7.28
CA TYR A 139 9.19 8.82 7.27
C TYR A 139 10.39 9.14 8.17
N LEU A 140 11.36 9.88 7.65
CA LEU A 140 12.50 10.33 8.44
C LEU A 140 12.18 11.68 9.07
N ALA A 141 12.31 11.74 10.40
CA ALA A 141 12.30 12.99 11.15
C ALA A 141 13.71 13.22 11.73
N SER A 142 14.16 14.47 11.75
CA SER A 142 15.44 14.85 12.34
C SER A 142 15.35 16.22 13.01
N HIS A 143 16.32 16.56 13.86
CA HIS A 143 16.48 17.94 14.33
C HIS A 143 16.51 18.93 13.15
N SER A 144 15.85 20.08 13.31
CA SER A 144 15.82 21.13 12.28
C SER A 144 17.20 21.71 11.97
N ALA A 145 18.09 21.77 12.97
CA ALA A 145 19.48 22.19 12.79
C ALA A 145 20.25 21.21 11.88
N LEU A 146 20.12 19.90 12.13
CA LEU A 146 20.69 18.85 11.28
C LEU A 146 20.11 18.93 9.86
N GLU A 147 18.79 19.10 9.75
CA GLU A 147 18.13 19.26 8.45
C GLU A 147 18.67 20.45 7.66
N ALA A 148 18.86 21.60 8.33
CA ALA A 148 19.37 22.83 7.72
C ALA A 148 20.87 22.75 7.40
N SER A 149 21.65 22.01 8.19
CA SER A 149 23.10 21.91 8.03
C SER A 149 23.53 21.16 6.75
N GLY A 150 22.70 20.25 6.25
CA GLY A 150 23.06 19.40 5.12
C GLY A 150 23.99 18.23 5.48
N ARG A 151 24.39 18.06 6.75
CA ARG A 151 25.29 16.99 7.18
C ARG A 151 24.67 15.62 6.94
N LEU A 152 25.50 14.69 6.46
CA LEU A 152 25.08 13.33 6.14
C LEU A 152 24.75 12.49 7.39
N HIS A 153 25.42 12.76 8.50
CA HIS A 153 25.26 12.01 9.74
C HIS A 153 24.94 12.95 10.91
N ALA A 154 24.23 12.43 11.91
CA ALA A 154 23.93 13.15 13.14
C ALA A 154 25.17 13.22 14.04
N GLU A 155 25.41 14.38 14.66
CA GLU A 155 26.44 14.53 15.69
C GLU A 155 25.93 14.12 17.07
N GLU A 156 26.82 14.06 18.06
CA GLU A 156 26.48 13.72 19.44
C GLU A 156 25.44 14.71 20.01
N GLY A 157 24.33 14.18 20.51
CA GLY A 157 23.19 14.97 21.01
C GLY A 157 22.18 15.41 19.94
N GLU A 158 22.47 15.20 18.65
CA GLU A 158 21.48 15.32 17.59
C GLU A 158 20.65 14.02 17.48
N TRP A 159 19.57 14.06 16.70
CA TRP A 159 18.70 12.90 16.51
C TRP A 159 18.15 12.92 15.10
N ALA A 160 18.11 11.72 14.53
CA ALA A 160 17.32 11.33 13.39
C ALA A 160 16.56 10.07 13.80
N ARG A 161 15.32 9.92 13.32
CA ARG A 161 14.46 8.78 13.66
C ARG A 161 13.62 8.39 12.47
N LEU A 162 13.50 7.09 12.25
CA LEU A 162 12.55 6.52 11.31
C LEU A 162 11.21 6.29 12.02
N ILE A 163 10.17 6.92 11.48
CA ILE A 163 8.80 6.76 11.92
C ILE A 163 8.13 5.83 10.91
N GLN A 164 7.68 4.67 11.39
CA GLN A 164 6.97 3.71 10.53
C GLN A 164 5.63 4.32 10.10
N ILE A 165 5.41 4.38 8.80
CA ILE A 165 4.12 4.74 8.23
C ILE A 165 3.30 3.46 8.08
N PRO A 166 2.10 3.39 8.67
CA PRO A 166 1.26 2.21 8.54
C PRO A 166 0.81 2.05 7.09
N VAL A 167 1.07 0.88 6.54
CA VAL A 167 0.61 0.48 5.20
C VAL A 167 -0.38 -0.67 5.40
N ILE A 168 -1.58 -0.50 4.85
CA ILE A 168 -2.54 -1.60 4.77
C ILE A 168 -2.05 -2.48 3.62
N SER A 169 -1.25 -3.50 3.96
CA SER A 169 -0.81 -4.50 2.99
C SER A 169 -2.01 -5.34 2.57
N TRP A 170 -2.40 -5.22 1.30
CA TRP A 170 -3.39 -6.10 0.69
C TRP A 170 -2.83 -7.51 0.42
N GLY A 171 -1.52 -7.70 0.57
CA GLY A 171 -0.81 -8.96 0.37
C GLY A 171 -0.81 -9.91 1.58
N ARG A 172 -1.25 -9.46 2.77
CA ARG A 172 -1.21 -10.24 4.01
C ARG A 172 -1.94 -11.59 3.98
N LEU A 173 -2.93 -11.76 3.11
CA LEU A 173 -3.88 -12.88 3.17
C LEU A 173 -4.24 -13.50 1.81
N SER A 174 -3.66 -12.99 0.73
CA SER A 174 -4.06 -13.35 -0.64
C SER A 174 -2.80 -13.58 -1.49
N PRO A 175 -2.77 -14.55 -2.42
CA PRO A 175 -1.74 -14.68 -3.47
C PRO A 175 -1.82 -13.51 -4.48
N ALA A 176 -2.11 -12.31 -3.99
CA ALA A 176 -2.21 -11.07 -4.72
C ALA A 176 -0.86 -10.70 -5.33
N PHE A 177 0.25 -10.93 -4.60
CA PHE A 177 1.57 -10.74 -5.18
C PHE A 177 1.83 -11.70 -6.35
N ASP A 178 1.46 -12.99 -6.23
CA ASP A 178 1.53 -13.94 -7.36
C ASP A 178 0.70 -13.44 -8.55
N SER A 179 -0.48 -12.86 -8.27
CA SER A 179 -1.34 -12.28 -9.30
C SER A 179 -0.75 -11.04 -9.97
N LEU A 180 0.18 -10.34 -9.31
CA LEU A 180 0.88 -9.16 -9.82
C LEU A 180 2.28 -9.47 -10.35
N ARG A 181 2.76 -10.71 -10.19
CA ARG A 181 4.13 -11.12 -10.53
C ARG A 181 4.53 -10.68 -11.92
N ASP A 182 3.64 -10.84 -12.92
CA ASP A 182 3.93 -10.51 -14.32
C ASP A 182 3.44 -9.11 -14.75
N VAL A 183 2.85 -8.35 -13.82
CA VAL A 183 2.33 -7.00 -14.10
C VAL A 183 3.43 -5.98 -13.84
N THR A 184 3.87 -5.29 -14.89
CA THR A 184 4.94 -4.28 -14.84
C THR A 184 4.40 -2.85 -14.76
N ASP A 185 3.16 -2.62 -15.22
CA ASP A 185 2.52 -1.31 -15.15
C ASP A 185 1.73 -1.15 -13.84
N PRO A 186 2.06 -0.15 -12.98
CA PRO A 186 1.42 0.02 -11.69
C PRO A 186 -0.06 0.40 -11.77
N PHE A 187 -0.49 1.07 -12.85
CA PHE A 187 -1.92 1.36 -13.05
C PHE A 187 -2.70 0.09 -13.35
N GLU A 188 -2.15 -0.82 -14.14
CA GLU A 188 -2.72 -2.15 -14.33
C GLU A 188 -2.74 -2.96 -13.03
N ALA A 189 -1.65 -2.91 -12.25
CA ALA A 189 -1.57 -3.57 -10.96
C ALA A 189 -2.68 -3.11 -10.02
N ALA A 190 -2.91 -1.79 -9.92
CA ALA A 190 -4.00 -1.22 -9.13
C ALA A 190 -5.37 -1.74 -9.58
N ARG A 191 -5.66 -1.71 -10.88
CA ARG A 191 -6.91 -2.24 -11.45
C ARG A 191 -7.08 -3.74 -11.20
N ARG A 192 -5.98 -4.51 -11.18
CA ARG A 192 -6.03 -5.95 -10.93
C ARG A 192 -6.32 -6.25 -9.46
N LEU A 193 -5.69 -5.53 -8.54
CA LEU A 193 -5.99 -5.61 -7.10
C LEU A 193 -7.44 -5.22 -6.80
N GLU A 194 -7.94 -4.14 -7.40
CA GLU A 194 -9.34 -3.73 -7.24
C GLU A 194 -10.31 -4.83 -7.68
N ARG A 195 -10.04 -5.48 -8.83
CA ARG A 195 -10.84 -6.61 -9.31
C ARG A 195 -10.77 -7.82 -8.38
N LEU A 196 -9.60 -8.14 -7.82
CA LEU A 196 -9.46 -9.22 -6.85
C LEU A 196 -10.28 -8.93 -5.59
N ARG A 197 -10.22 -7.70 -5.08
CA ARG A 197 -11.01 -7.27 -3.92
C ARG A 197 -12.51 -7.38 -4.16
N LEU A 198 -12.99 -6.96 -5.32
CA LEU A 198 -14.41 -7.09 -5.68
C LEU A 198 -14.84 -8.56 -5.73
N ARG A 199 -13.98 -9.45 -6.24
CA ARG A 199 -14.23 -10.90 -6.24
C ARG A 199 -14.26 -11.48 -4.83
N GLU A 200 -13.28 -11.15 -3.98
CA GLU A 200 -13.25 -11.59 -2.58
C GLU A 200 -14.50 -11.14 -1.82
N GLN A 201 -14.94 -9.89 -2.03
CA GLN A 201 -16.19 -9.39 -1.45
C GLN A 201 -17.41 -10.14 -1.97
N TRP A 202 -17.45 -10.47 -3.26
CA TRP A 202 -18.53 -11.26 -3.85
C TRP A 202 -18.54 -12.68 -3.30
N ASP A 203 -17.38 -13.34 -3.22
CA ASP A 203 -17.24 -14.69 -2.68
C ASP A 203 -17.62 -14.75 -1.20
N ALA A 204 -17.18 -13.78 -0.39
CA ALA A 204 -17.55 -13.68 1.02
C ALA A 204 -19.07 -13.58 1.20
N ALA A 205 -19.74 -12.73 0.41
CA ALA A 205 -21.19 -12.58 0.42
C ALA A 205 -21.90 -13.84 -0.09
N ARG A 206 -21.41 -14.46 -1.16
CA ARG A 206 -21.95 -15.70 -1.71
C ARG A 206 -21.85 -16.85 -0.71
N ILE A 207 -20.70 -17.04 -0.08
CA ILE A 207 -20.48 -18.09 0.93
C ILE A 207 -21.44 -17.87 2.10
N PHE A 208 -21.59 -16.63 2.58
CA PHE A 208 -22.55 -16.32 3.63
C PHE A 208 -23.97 -16.73 3.27
N LEU A 209 -24.46 -16.30 2.10
CA LEU A 209 -25.81 -16.59 1.62
C LEU A 209 -26.05 -18.09 1.38
N LEU A 210 -25.03 -18.85 0.96
CA LEU A 210 -25.16 -20.27 0.67
C LEU A 210 -24.99 -21.17 1.90
N THR A 211 -24.26 -20.73 2.93
CA THR A 211 -23.84 -21.61 4.04
C THR A 211 -24.37 -21.20 5.41
N LYS A 212 -24.75 -19.93 5.62
CA LYS A 212 -25.17 -19.41 6.93
C LYS A 212 -26.64 -19.00 6.98
N VAL A 213 -27.21 -18.62 5.84
CA VAL A 213 -28.57 -18.11 5.72
C VAL A 213 -29.52 -19.25 5.33
N SER A 214 -30.64 -19.38 6.04
CA SER A 214 -31.71 -20.34 5.71
C SER A 214 -32.54 -19.85 4.52
N ALA A 215 -33.34 -20.74 3.90
CA ALA A 215 -34.20 -20.36 2.78
C ALA A 215 -35.16 -19.21 3.13
N ALA A 216 -35.85 -19.28 4.28
CA ALA A 216 -36.78 -18.23 4.71
C ALA A 216 -36.07 -16.90 5.03
N GLU A 217 -34.89 -16.94 5.65
CA GLU A 217 -34.09 -15.73 5.84
C GLU A 217 -33.62 -15.15 4.50
N ARG A 218 -33.29 -16.01 3.52
CA ARG A 218 -32.86 -15.57 2.19
C ARG A 218 -33.97 -14.85 1.42
N ASP A 219 -35.20 -15.32 1.51
CA ASP A 219 -36.36 -14.64 0.89
C ASP A 219 -36.53 -13.22 1.45
N VAL A 220 -36.35 -13.05 2.76
CA VAL A 220 -36.35 -11.74 3.43
C VAL A 220 -35.18 -10.87 2.94
N LEU A 221 -33.97 -11.43 2.82
CA LEU A 221 -32.79 -10.69 2.37
C LEU A 221 -32.84 -10.27 0.91
N ASP A 222 -33.37 -11.12 0.03
CA ASP A 222 -33.51 -10.79 -1.39
C ASP A 222 -34.41 -9.56 -1.54
N LEU A 223 -35.58 -9.52 -0.87
CA LEU A 223 -36.47 -8.36 -0.89
C LEU A 223 -35.86 -7.10 -0.24
N LEU A 224 -35.08 -7.27 0.83
CA LEU A 224 -34.43 -6.15 1.50
C LEU A 224 -33.28 -5.56 0.67
N ALA A 225 -32.34 -6.39 0.22
CA ALA A 225 -31.07 -5.95 -0.35
C ALA A 225 -31.15 -5.76 -1.88
N ARG A 226 -31.98 -6.52 -2.59
CA ARG A 226 -32.18 -6.37 -4.04
C ARG A 226 -33.23 -5.32 -4.36
N ASP A 227 -34.38 -5.38 -3.68
CA ASP A 227 -35.56 -4.56 -4.01
C ASP A 227 -35.68 -3.32 -3.12
N GLY A 228 -34.91 -3.24 -2.02
CA GLY A 228 -34.89 -2.08 -1.13
C GLY A 228 -36.14 -1.92 -0.26
N LEU A 229 -36.92 -2.99 -0.10
CA LEU A 229 -38.21 -2.95 0.60
C LEU A 229 -38.05 -2.74 2.11
N THR A 230 -39.02 -2.05 2.70
CA THR A 230 -39.17 -1.91 4.14
C THR A 230 -39.63 -3.24 4.77
N GLN A 231 -39.42 -3.39 6.08
CA GLN A 231 -39.85 -4.61 6.79
C GLN A 231 -41.37 -4.85 6.70
N ALA A 232 -42.17 -3.77 6.62
CA ALA A 232 -43.62 -3.86 6.45
C ALA A 232 -44.00 -4.40 5.07
N GLU A 233 -43.37 -3.87 4.01
CA GLU A 233 -43.57 -4.35 2.64
C GLU A 233 -43.08 -5.79 2.45
N ILE A 234 -41.97 -6.17 3.09
CA ILE A 234 -41.46 -7.55 3.10
C ILE A 234 -42.47 -8.49 3.80
N ALA A 235 -43.00 -8.07 4.95
CA ALA A 235 -44.00 -8.84 5.69
C ALA A 235 -45.25 -9.08 4.85
N GLU A 236 -45.76 -8.06 4.17
CA GLU A 236 -46.89 -8.17 3.24
C GLU A 236 -46.57 -9.13 2.08
N ARG A 237 -45.44 -8.92 1.40
CA ARG A 237 -45.01 -9.71 0.23
C ARG A 237 -44.86 -11.19 0.54
N LEU A 238 -44.31 -11.52 1.71
CA LEU A 238 -44.07 -12.90 2.15
C LEU A 238 -45.23 -13.49 2.97
N SER A 239 -46.32 -12.74 3.18
CA SER A 239 -47.43 -13.14 4.06
C SER A 239 -46.96 -13.53 5.47
N LEU A 240 -45.99 -12.79 6.01
CA LEU A 240 -45.41 -12.96 7.34
C LEU A 240 -45.88 -11.84 8.29
N SER A 241 -45.77 -12.07 9.60
CA SER A 241 -45.92 -10.96 10.55
C SER A 241 -44.69 -10.06 10.53
N PRO A 242 -44.82 -8.73 10.76
CA PRO A 242 -43.66 -7.84 10.91
C PRO A 242 -42.65 -8.32 11.97
N ARG A 243 -43.15 -8.92 13.05
CA ARG A 243 -42.34 -9.53 14.11
C ARG A 243 -41.52 -10.72 13.61
N THR A 244 -42.06 -11.52 12.69
CA THR A 244 -41.35 -12.64 12.07
C THR A 244 -40.21 -12.14 11.20
N VAL A 245 -40.45 -11.10 10.38
CA VAL A 245 -39.42 -10.46 9.56
C VAL A 245 -38.30 -9.87 10.44
N GLU A 246 -38.65 -9.18 11.52
CA GLU A 246 -37.68 -8.66 12.50
C GLU A 246 -36.83 -9.80 13.10
N GLY A 247 -37.47 -10.92 13.45
CA GLY A 247 -36.79 -12.12 13.97
C GLY A 247 -35.77 -12.70 12.98
N HIS A 248 -36.16 -12.82 11.70
CA HIS A 248 -35.25 -13.27 10.64
C HIS A 248 -34.07 -12.30 10.48
N LEU A 249 -34.32 -11.00 10.40
CA LEU A 249 -33.27 -9.99 10.26
C LEU A 249 -32.32 -9.99 11.46
N ARG A 250 -32.84 -10.08 12.69
CA ARG A 250 -32.01 -10.16 13.90
C ARG A 250 -31.12 -11.41 13.92
N SER A 251 -31.65 -12.55 13.47
CA SER A 251 -30.87 -13.78 13.29
C SER A 251 -29.75 -13.58 12.27
N VAL A 252 -30.07 -13.00 11.10
CA VAL A 252 -29.09 -12.73 10.04
C VAL A 252 -28.02 -11.74 10.49
N TYR A 253 -28.37 -10.68 11.21
CA TYR A 253 -27.42 -9.70 11.74
C TYR A 253 -26.36 -10.36 12.61
N ARG A 254 -26.76 -11.24 13.53
CA ARG A 254 -25.82 -12.01 14.36
C ARG A 254 -24.92 -12.90 13.50
N LYS A 255 -25.50 -13.65 12.55
CA LYS A 255 -24.72 -14.50 11.64
C LYS A 255 -23.72 -13.71 10.79
N ALA A 256 -24.10 -12.52 10.36
CA ALA A 256 -23.24 -11.62 9.59
C ALA A 256 -22.12 -11.05 10.45
N ALA A 257 -22.43 -10.63 11.69
CA ALA A 257 -21.41 -10.19 12.64
C ALA A 257 -20.34 -11.28 12.85
N ASP A 258 -20.77 -12.53 13.05
CA ASP A 258 -19.87 -13.67 13.21
C ASP A 258 -19.06 -13.97 11.92
N HIS A 259 -19.70 -13.94 10.75
CA HIS A 259 -19.06 -14.29 9.46
C HIS A 259 -18.02 -13.26 9.02
N TRP A 260 -18.27 -11.96 9.21
CA TRP A 260 -17.36 -10.88 8.84
C TRP A 260 -16.50 -10.38 10.00
N VAL A 261 -16.60 -11.00 11.19
CA VAL A 261 -15.85 -10.62 12.40
C VAL A 261 -16.06 -9.15 12.75
N LEU A 262 -17.34 -8.74 12.79
CA LEU A 262 -17.77 -7.40 13.18
C LEU A 262 -18.40 -7.45 14.58
N PRO A 263 -18.26 -6.38 15.39
CA PRO A 263 -18.86 -6.34 16.73
C PRO A 263 -20.40 -6.40 16.67
N ASP A 264 -21.00 -5.76 15.67
CA ASP A 264 -22.42 -5.81 15.38
C ASP A 264 -22.69 -5.59 13.88
N VAL A 265 -23.89 -5.95 13.44
CA VAL A 265 -24.40 -5.67 12.10
C VAL A 265 -25.81 -5.11 12.18
N HIS A 266 -26.05 -3.99 11.52
CA HIS A 266 -27.40 -3.44 11.32
C HIS A 266 -27.80 -3.43 9.85
N GLN A 267 -29.05 -3.06 9.55
CA GLN A 267 -29.64 -3.14 8.21
C GLN A 267 -28.75 -2.52 7.11
N ALA A 268 -28.30 -1.27 7.31
CA ALA A 268 -27.46 -0.58 6.32
C ALA A 268 -26.10 -1.26 6.09
N GLN A 269 -25.48 -1.81 7.15
CA GLN A 269 -24.25 -2.59 7.01
C GLN A 269 -24.52 -3.89 6.27
N LEU A 270 -25.60 -4.61 6.59
CA LEU A 270 -25.97 -5.86 5.92
C LEU A 270 -26.19 -5.65 4.43
N VAL A 271 -26.94 -4.61 4.04
CA VAL A 271 -27.17 -4.26 2.63
C VAL A 271 -25.84 -3.97 1.93
N ARG A 272 -24.93 -3.23 2.57
CA ARG A 272 -23.59 -2.96 2.00
C ARG A 272 -22.74 -4.21 1.85
N LEU A 273 -22.74 -5.11 2.84
CA LEU A 273 -22.00 -6.39 2.80
C LEU A 273 -22.50 -7.30 1.66
N LEU A 274 -23.79 -7.25 1.36
CA LEU A 274 -24.38 -8.07 0.30
C LEU A 274 -24.42 -7.36 -1.07
N SER A 275 -24.11 -6.07 -1.13
CA SER A 275 -24.21 -5.25 -2.35
C SER A 275 -23.40 -5.82 -3.52
N SER A 276 -22.18 -6.31 -3.26
CA SER A 276 -21.30 -6.93 -4.25
C SER A 276 -21.99 -8.13 -4.94
N PHE A 277 -22.72 -8.94 -4.17
CA PHE A 277 -23.46 -10.10 -4.68
C PHE A 277 -24.68 -9.69 -5.52
N TYR A 278 -25.49 -8.76 -5.01
CA TYR A 278 -26.74 -8.39 -5.68
C TYR A 278 -26.53 -7.51 -6.91
N HIS A 279 -25.56 -6.59 -6.90
CA HIS A 279 -25.24 -5.75 -8.06
C HIS A 279 -24.64 -6.54 -9.23
N TRP A 280 -23.92 -7.63 -8.96
CA TRP A 280 -23.28 -8.47 -9.99
C TRP A 280 -24.21 -9.56 -10.54
N SER A 281 -25.42 -9.70 -9.98
CA SER A 281 -26.46 -10.64 -10.42
C SER A 281 -27.52 -10.00 -11.34
N ARG A 282 -27.22 -8.82 -11.90
CA ARG A 282 -27.95 -8.17 -13.00
C ARG A 282 -27.12 -8.30 -14.27
#